data_AF-X1FVL9-F1
#
_entry.id   AF-X1FVL9-F1
#
_cell.length_a   1.000
_cell.length_b   1.000
_cell.length_c   1.000
_cell.angle_alpha   90.00
_cell.angle_beta   90.00
_cell.angle_gamma   90.00
#
_symmetry.space_group_name_H-M   'P 1'
#
loop_
_entity.id
_entity.type
_entity.pdbx_description
1 polymer ?
#
loop_
_entity_poly.entity_id
_entity_poly.type
_entity_poly.pdbx_seq_one_letter_code
_entity_poly.pdbx_strand_id
1 'polypeptide(L)'
;MLIEVASSREKASEYFQKKDLSSVEPFTILNLDQEKGKISNLSEFIWDGTQKHFRKLDKQQPWLWSSVTLYSPENRELRKQWFRRFLQVNEGDLTPESVISFHSGTHTSDNSINIIM
;
A
#
# COMPACT_ATOMS: atom_id res chain seq x y z
N MET A 1 8.58 -9.73 -15.50
CA MET A 1 7.29 -9.64 -14.79
C MET A 1 6.67 -8.25 -14.82
N LEU A 2 7.19 -7.25 -14.12
CA LEU A 2 6.59 -5.89 -14.11
C LEU A 2 6.58 -5.23 -15.50
N ILE A 3 7.67 -5.35 -16.26
CA ILE A 3 7.76 -4.84 -17.65
C ILE A 3 6.73 -5.53 -18.56
N GLU A 4 6.51 -6.83 -18.38
CA GLU A 4 5.51 -7.58 -19.17
C GLU A 4 4.09 -7.10 -18.89
N VAL A 5 3.76 -6.82 -17.62
CA VAL A 5 2.44 -6.29 -17.24
C VAL A 5 2.25 -4.90 -17.80
N ALA A 6 3.24 -4.02 -17.65
CA ALA A 6 3.19 -2.66 -18.16
C ALA A 6 3.09 -2.59 -19.69
N SER A 7 3.65 -3.60 -20.39
CA SER A 7 3.55 -3.73 -21.84
C SER A 7 2.27 -4.45 -22.30
N SER A 8 1.55 -5.09 -21.37
CA SER A 8 0.31 -5.79 -21.67
C SER A 8 -0.86 -4.81 -21.80
N ARG A 9 -1.91 -5.21 -22.51
CA ARG A 9 -3.19 -4.48 -22.55
C ARG A 9 -4.14 -4.93 -21.44
N GLU A 10 -3.72 -5.87 -20.60
CA GLU A 10 -4.52 -6.43 -19.52
C GLU A 10 -4.36 -5.59 -18.25
N LYS A 11 -5.38 -5.58 -17.40
CA LYS A 11 -5.20 -5.03 -16.05
C LYS A 11 -4.24 -5.91 -15.28
N ALA A 12 -3.40 -5.31 -14.42
CA ALA A 12 -2.44 -6.05 -13.60
C ALA A 12 -3.11 -7.23 -12.87
N SER A 13 -4.30 -7.03 -12.32
CA SER A 13 -5.07 -8.09 -11.65
C SER A 13 -5.39 -9.29 -12.55
N GLU A 14 -5.77 -9.05 -13.80
CA GLU A 14 -6.12 -10.10 -14.76
C GLU A 14 -4.87 -10.85 -15.23
N TYR A 15 -3.80 -10.11 -15.50
CA TYR A 15 -2.51 -10.68 -15.88
C TYR A 15 -1.97 -11.62 -14.78
N PHE A 16 -1.91 -11.14 -13.54
CA PHE A 16 -1.35 -11.91 -12.43
C PHE A 16 -2.25 -13.06 -11.97
N GLN A 17 -3.57 -12.94 -12.12
CA GLN A 17 -4.48 -14.06 -11.80
C GLN A 17 -4.17 -15.30 -12.63
N LYS A 18 -3.80 -15.15 -13.91
CA LYS A 18 -3.55 -16.27 -14.82
C LYS A 18 -2.13 -16.86 -14.76
N LYS A 19 -1.14 -16.09 -14.26
CA LYS A 19 0.26 -16.55 -14.17
C LYS A 19 0.50 -17.53 -13.03
N ASP A 20 1.31 -18.55 -13.23
CA ASP A 20 1.88 -19.30 -12.11
C ASP A 20 2.93 -18.42 -11.40
N LEU A 21 2.77 -18.27 -10.08
CA LEU A 21 3.65 -17.48 -9.20
C LEU A 21 4.33 -18.35 -8.14
N SER A 22 4.23 -19.68 -8.23
CA SER A 22 4.76 -20.62 -7.23
C SER A 22 6.27 -20.49 -6.97
N SER A 23 7.04 -20.02 -7.97
CA SER A 23 8.49 -19.77 -7.87
C SER A 23 8.85 -18.29 -7.67
N VAL A 24 7.85 -17.45 -7.37
CA VAL A 24 8.00 -15.99 -7.27
C VAL A 24 7.86 -15.57 -5.81
N GLU A 25 8.76 -14.71 -5.34
CA GLU A 25 8.68 -14.16 -3.98
C GLU A 25 7.38 -13.36 -3.77
N PRO A 26 6.79 -13.35 -2.56
CA PRO A 26 5.61 -12.56 -2.25
C PRO A 26 5.77 -11.07 -2.60
N PHE A 27 4.72 -10.47 -3.17
CA PHE A 27 4.73 -9.06 -3.55
C PHE A 27 3.35 -8.42 -3.46
N THR A 28 3.35 -7.08 -3.39
CA THR A 28 2.15 -6.25 -3.48
C THR A 28 2.28 -5.30 -4.67
N ILE A 29 1.21 -5.18 -5.45
CA ILE A 29 1.08 -4.21 -6.54
C ILE A 29 -0.10 -3.29 -6.24
N LEU A 30 0.18 -1.99 -6.24
CA LEU A 30 -0.85 -0.96 -6.26
C LEU A 30 -1.02 -0.49 -7.70
N ASN A 31 -2.22 -0.67 -8.24
CA ASN A 31 -2.58 -0.16 -9.55
C ASN A 31 -3.39 1.12 -9.40
N LEU A 32 -2.90 2.20 -10.02
CA LEU A 32 -3.52 3.52 -10.05
C LEU A 32 -3.84 3.87 -11.50
N ASP A 33 -5.11 3.76 -11.87
CA ASP A 33 -5.57 4.20 -13.18
C ASP A 33 -5.86 5.70 -13.13
N GLN A 34 -5.41 6.44 -14.13
CA GLN A 34 -5.62 7.88 -14.22
C GLN A 34 -6.40 8.25 -15.49
N GLU A 35 -7.41 9.11 -15.32
CA GLU A 35 -8.19 9.68 -16.41
C GLU A 35 -8.27 11.19 -16.21
N LYS A 36 -7.89 11.95 -17.25
CA LYS A 36 -7.91 13.44 -17.22
C LYS A 36 -7.20 14.03 -16.00
N GLY A 37 -6.07 13.43 -15.59
CA GLY A 37 -5.27 13.88 -14.46
C GLY A 37 -5.85 13.56 -13.07
N LYS A 38 -6.91 12.74 -12.98
CA LYS A 38 -7.48 12.28 -11.72
C LYS A 38 -7.40 10.75 -11.63
N ILE A 39 -7.21 10.23 -10.42
CA ILE A 39 -7.26 8.79 -10.18
C ILE A 39 -8.70 8.31 -10.47
N SER A 40 -8.89 7.45 -11.46
CA SER A 40 -10.18 6.87 -11.80
C SER A 40 -10.43 5.59 -10.99
N ASN A 41 -9.40 4.78 -10.79
CA ASN A 41 -9.46 3.51 -10.05
C ASN A 41 -8.18 3.29 -9.23
N LEU A 42 -8.34 2.76 -8.02
CA LEU A 42 -7.26 2.32 -7.15
C LEU A 42 -7.53 0.86 -6.77
N SER A 43 -6.55 0.00 -6.98
CA SER A 43 -6.68 -1.41 -6.63
C SER A 43 -5.37 -1.99 -6.16
N GLU A 44 -5.47 -3.06 -5.38
CA GLU A 44 -4.35 -3.79 -4.84
C GLU A 44 -4.42 -5.24 -5.27
N PHE A 45 -3.27 -5.75 -5.70
CA PHE A 45 -3.02 -7.17 -5.90
C PHE A 45 -1.92 -7.61 -4.94
N ILE A 46 -2.13 -8.70 -4.21
CA ILE A 46 -1.13 -9.29 -3.32
C ILE A 46 -0.92 -10.74 -3.74
N TRP A 47 0.34 -11.10 -4.01
CA TRP A 47 0.79 -12.48 -3.97
C TRP A 47 1.45 -12.72 -2.61
N ASP A 48 0.86 -13.55 -1.75
CA ASP A 48 1.41 -13.79 -0.41
C ASP A 48 2.36 -15.00 -0.33
N GLY A 49 2.66 -15.62 -1.47
CA GLY A 49 3.47 -16.85 -1.57
C GLY A 49 2.65 -18.13 -1.60
N THR A 50 1.36 -18.07 -1.24
CA THR A 50 0.44 -19.22 -1.23
C THR A 50 -0.80 -18.94 -2.07
N GLN A 51 -1.40 -17.77 -1.91
CA GLN A 51 -2.63 -17.34 -2.56
C GLN A 51 -2.53 -15.91 -3.10
N LYS A 52 -3.33 -15.66 -4.13
CA LYS A 52 -3.46 -14.35 -4.75
C LYS A 52 -4.67 -13.64 -4.17
N HIS A 53 -4.48 -12.40 -3.75
CA HIS A 53 -5.55 -11.52 -3.26
C HIS A 53 -5.71 -10.35 -4.21
N PHE A 54 -6.97 -9.95 -4.43
CA PHE A 54 -7.27 -8.75 -5.18
C PHE A 54 -8.39 -7.98 -4.50
N ARG A 55 -8.23 -6.66 -4.39
CA ARG A 55 -9.29 -5.77 -3.92
C ARG A 55 -9.24 -4.43 -4.63
N LYS A 56 -10.42 -3.88 -4.90
CA LYS A 56 -10.57 -2.46 -5.24
C LYS A 56 -10.54 -1.65 -3.95
N LEU A 57 -9.86 -0.52 -3.99
CA LEU A 57 -9.71 0.38 -2.85
C LEU A 57 -10.50 1.65 -3.10
N ASP A 58 -11.04 2.23 -2.04
CA ASP A 58 -11.67 3.54 -2.12
C ASP A 58 -10.59 4.61 -2.30
N LYS A 59 -10.54 5.21 -3.49
CA LYS A 59 -9.59 6.28 -3.83
C LYS A 59 -9.84 7.60 -3.08
N GLN A 60 -10.99 7.75 -2.42
CA GLN A 60 -11.32 8.93 -1.62
C GLN A 60 -10.88 8.78 -0.16
N GLN A 61 -10.32 7.63 0.22
CA GLN A 61 -9.85 7.38 1.57
C GLN A 61 -8.33 7.18 1.57
N PRO A 62 -7.64 7.62 2.64
CA PRO A 62 -6.22 7.41 2.81
C PRO A 62 -5.95 5.97 3.24
N TRP A 63 -4.86 5.38 2.72
CA TRP A 63 -4.47 3.99 2.97
C TRP A 63 -3.04 3.92 3.52
N LEU A 64 -2.79 2.92 4.38
CA LEU A 64 -1.47 2.63 4.94
C LEU A 64 -1.04 1.21 4.55
N TRP A 65 0.17 1.11 4.00
CA TRP A 65 0.83 -0.17 3.73
C TRP A 65 2.03 -0.36 4.66
N SER A 66 2.26 -1.59 5.07
CA SER A 66 3.44 -1.98 5.84
C SER A 66 3.90 -3.33 5.35
N SER A 67 5.20 -3.44 5.04
CA SER A 67 5.78 -4.69 4.57
C SER A 67 5.56 -5.80 5.60
N VAL A 68 4.99 -6.91 5.14
CA VAL A 68 4.74 -8.10 5.98
C VAL A 68 6.03 -8.83 6.32
N THR A 69 7.08 -8.70 5.51
CA THR A 69 8.37 -9.35 5.74
C THR A 69 9.28 -8.57 6.69
N LEU A 70 9.10 -7.26 6.78
CA LEU A 70 9.94 -6.39 7.63
C LEU A 70 9.32 -6.14 9.01
N TYR A 71 8.00 -6.23 9.15
CA TYR A 71 7.31 -5.82 10.37
C TYR A 71 6.40 -6.93 10.90
N SER A 72 6.56 -7.22 12.19
CA SER A 72 5.71 -8.18 12.89
C SER A 72 4.24 -7.73 12.87
N PRO A 73 3.28 -8.65 13.10
CA PRO A 73 1.87 -8.30 13.22
C PRO A 73 1.59 -7.17 14.22
N GLU A 74 2.30 -7.17 15.36
CA GLU A 74 2.18 -6.18 16.43
C GLU A 74 2.68 -4.80 15.95
N ASN A 75 3.84 -4.75 15.31
CA ASN A 75 4.42 -3.51 14.77
C ASN A 75 3.53 -2.91 13.67
N ARG A 76 2.93 -3.77 12.83
CA ARG A 76 1.97 -3.34 11.81
C ARG A 76 0.71 -2.76 12.44
N GLU A 77 0.23 -3.30 13.55
CA GLU A 77 -0.94 -2.76 14.25
C GLU A 77 -0.63 -1.43 14.94
N LEU A 78 0.54 -1.27 15.55
CA LEU A 78 1.00 0.03 16.10
C LEU A 78 0.98 1.12 15.03
N ARG A 79 1.50 0.83 13.83
CA ARG A 79 1.49 1.77 12.71
C ARG A 79 0.08 2.13 12.26
N LYS A 80 -0.85 1.16 12.23
CA LYS A 80 -2.26 1.46 11.96
C LYS A 80 -2.87 2.35 13.03
N GLN A 81 -2.52 2.18 14.31
CA GLN A 81 -2.98 3.05 15.38
C GLN A 81 -2.45 4.48 15.20
N TRP A 82 -1.16 4.66 14.91
CA TRP A 82 -0.57 5.96 14.64
C TRP A 82 -1.22 6.64 13.43
N PHE A 83 -1.47 5.89 12.36
CA PHE A 83 -2.16 6.39 11.18
C PHE A 83 -3.59 6.81 11.48
N ARG A 84 -4.37 6.01 12.21
CA ARG A 84 -5.72 6.38 12.65
C ARG A 84 -5.71 7.68 13.45
N ARG A 85 -4.76 7.82 14.40
CA ARG A 85 -4.60 9.05 15.19
C ARG A 85 -4.23 10.24 14.31
N PHE A 86 -3.32 10.06 13.36
CA PHE A 86 -2.93 11.09 12.41
C PHE A 86 -4.14 11.61 11.62
N LEU A 87 -4.96 10.70 11.07
CA LEU A 87 -6.18 11.08 10.35
C LEU A 87 -7.19 11.83 11.22
N GLN A 88 -7.36 11.39 12.48
CA GLN A 88 -8.26 12.05 13.43
C GLN A 88 -7.81 13.46 13.79
N VAL A 89 -6.52 13.66 14.06
CA VAL A 89 -5.96 14.97 14.44
C VAL A 89 -6.08 15.99 13.31
N ASN A 90 -5.97 15.54 12.05
CA ASN A 90 -6.07 16.42 10.88
C ASN A 90 -7.50 16.49 10.31
N GLU A 91 -8.49 15.89 10.99
CA GLU A 91 -9.90 15.85 10.54
C GLU A 91 -10.09 15.33 9.10
N GLY A 92 -9.14 14.55 8.59
CA GLY A 92 -9.11 14.09 7.20
C GLY A 92 -8.61 15.11 6.17
N ASP A 93 -8.29 16.35 6.56
CA ASP A 93 -7.68 17.35 5.68
C ASP A 93 -6.15 17.21 5.72
N LEU A 94 -5.63 16.45 4.75
CA LEU A 94 -4.21 16.10 4.70
C LEU A 94 -3.44 17.08 3.81
N THR A 95 -2.67 17.97 4.42
CA THR A 95 -1.71 18.81 3.68
C THR A 95 -0.40 18.05 3.43
N PRO A 96 0.37 18.39 2.39
CA PRO A 96 1.69 17.80 2.15
C PRO A 96 2.62 17.86 3.39
N GLU A 97 2.60 18.97 4.13
CA GLU A 97 3.41 19.17 5.33
C GLU A 97 2.98 18.23 6.46
N SER A 98 1.66 18.04 6.64
CA SER A 98 1.13 17.11 7.65
C SER A 98 1.55 15.66 7.35
N VAL A 99 1.54 15.27 6.07
CA VAL A 99 1.95 13.94 5.61
C VAL A 99 3.46 13.75 5.82
N ILE A 100 4.28 14.71 5.42
CA ILE A 100 5.73 14.66 5.63
C ILE A 100 6.06 14.56 7.12
N SER A 101 5.40 15.36 7.96
CA SER A 101 5.57 15.34 9.41
C SER A 101 5.21 13.98 10.02
N PHE A 102 4.10 13.37 9.57
CA PHE A 102 3.71 12.03 10.00
C PHE A 102 4.76 10.97 9.66
N HIS A 103 5.32 11.02 8.46
CA HIS A 103 6.32 10.05 7.99
C HIS A 103 7.75 10.29 8.50
N SER A 104 8.05 11.51 8.95
CA SER A 104 9.36 11.86 9.53
C SER A 104 9.34 11.87 11.07
N GLY A 105 8.16 11.64 11.65
CA GLY A 105 7.94 11.71 13.09
C GLY A 105 8.49 10.50 13.84
N THR A 106 8.89 10.74 15.09
CA THR A 106 9.22 9.69 16.05
C THR A 106 7.94 9.28 16.80
N HIS A 107 7.39 8.12 16.47
CA HIS A 107 6.17 7.56 17.08
C HIS A 107 6.48 6.62 18.26
N THR A 108 7.71 6.12 18.34
CA THR A 108 8.23 5.29 19.44
C THR A 108 9.73 5.52 19.61
N SER A 109 10.28 5.17 20.78
CA SER A 109 11.72 5.23 21.05
C SER A 109 12.54 4.22 20.25
N ASP A 110 11.91 3.16 19.74
CA ASP A 110 12.57 2.16 18.88
C ASP A 110 12.49 2.56 17.40
N ASN A 111 13.61 3.05 16.88
CA ASN A 111 13.72 3.51 15.49
C ASN A 111 13.47 2.41 14.45
N SER A 112 13.61 1.13 14.80
CA SER A 112 13.31 0.02 13.87
C SER A 112 11.81 -0.11 13.58
N ILE A 113 10.95 0.44 14.44
CA ILE A 113 9.49 0.34 14.36
C ILE A 113 8.86 1.61 13.78
N ASN A 114 9.54 2.75 13.89
CA ASN A 114 9.05 4.05 13.40
C ASN A 114 8.68 4.04 11.92
N ILE A 115 7.78 4.95 11.54
CA ILE A 115 7.44 5.20 10.13
C ILE A 115 8.59 6.01 9.55
N ILE A 116 9.16 5.54 8.46
CA ILE A 116 10.26 6.21 7.76
C ILE A 116 9.82 6.38 6.30
N MET A 117 10.08 7.57 5.75
CA MET A 117 10.03 7.81 4.30
C MET A 117 11.39 7.57 3.67
#